data_AF-R5PI63-F1
#
_entry.id   AF-R5PI63-F1
#
_cell.length_a   1.000
_cell.length_b   1.000
_cell.length_c   1.000
_cell.angle_alpha   90.00
_cell.angle_beta   90.00
_cell.angle_gamma   90.00
#
_symmetry.space_group_name_H-M   'P 1'
#
loop_
_entity.id
_entity.type
_entity.pdbx_description
1 polymer ?
#
loop_
_entity_poly.entity_id
_entity_poly.type
_entity_poly.pdbx_seq_one_letter_code
_entity_poly.pdbx_strand_id
1 'polypeptide(L)' 'MKKLTRLSKKAIEFCELSGYDVNKIRENMKSESFAFQICETREDMNDNGVDYNYPYVIFNPFNFDIEKEYD' A
#
# COMPACT_ATOMS: atom_id res chain seq x y z
N MET A 1 -1.81 2.99 -12.94
CA MET A 1 -1.75 3.04 -11.45
C MET A 1 -1.91 4.47 -10.94
N LYS A 2 -2.43 4.66 -9.72
CA LYS A 2 -2.64 5.99 -9.10
C LYS A 2 -2.16 6.02 -7.64
N LYS A 3 -1.44 7.08 -7.24
CA LYS A 3 -1.06 7.31 -5.83
C LYS A 3 -2.30 7.66 -4.99
N LEU A 4 -2.49 6.95 -3.88
CA LEU A 4 -3.49 7.28 -2.88
C LEU A 4 -3.02 8.48 -2.07
N THR A 5 -3.94 9.41 -1.80
CA THR A 5 -3.73 10.52 -0.86
C THR A 5 -4.32 10.23 0.52
N ARG A 6 -5.18 9.21 0.61
CA ARG A 6 -5.83 8.74 1.83
C ARG A 6 -6.10 7.25 1.75
N LEU A 7 -6.12 6.58 2.90
CA LEU A 7 -6.48 5.17 2.99
C LEU A 7 -8.00 5.02 3.15
N SER A 8 -8.64 4.31 2.22
CA SER A 8 -10.03 3.87 2.37
C SER A 8 -10.12 2.71 3.37
N LYS A 9 -11.33 2.34 3.79
CA LYS A 9 -11.55 1.14 4.63
C LYS A 9 -10.90 -0.11 4.04
N LYS A 10 -11.04 -0.29 2.72
CA LYS A 10 -10.49 -1.42 1.97
C LYS A 10 -8.95 -1.40 1.87
N ALA A 11 -8.35 -0.21 1.76
CA ALA A 11 -6.89 -0.06 1.82
C ALA A 11 -6.34 -0.33 3.23
N ILE A 12 -7.09 0.04 4.27
CA ILE A 12 -6.74 -0.28 5.67
C ILE A 12 -6.79 -1.80 5.90
N GLU A 13 -7.86 -2.45 5.44
CA GLU A 13 -8.00 -3.91 5.50
C GLU A 13 -6.83 -4.62 4.80
N PHE A 14 -6.43 -4.14 3.61
CA PHE A 14 -5.23 -4.65 2.93
C PHE A 14 -3.97 -4.52 3.79
N CYS A 15 -3.73 -3.36 4.41
CA CYS A 15 -2.58 -3.19 5.31
C CYS A 15 -2.63 -4.19 6.46
N GLU A 16 -3.80 -4.36 7.08
CA GLU A 16 -3.96 -5.25 8.22
C GLU A 16 -3.68 -6.70 7.87
N LEU A 17 -4.19 -7.17 6.72
CA LEU A 17 -3.98 -8.52 6.19
C LEU A 17 -2.53 -8.76 5.75
N SER A 18 -1.85 -7.72 5.29
CA SER A 18 -0.46 -7.78 4.83
C SER A 18 0.56 -7.63 5.97
N GLY A 19 0.12 -7.49 7.22
CA GLY A 19 1.01 -7.29 8.37
C GLY A 19 1.61 -5.88 8.48
N TYR A 20 1.06 -4.90 7.76
CA TYR A 20 1.54 -3.52 7.79
C TYR A 20 0.88 -2.71 8.91
N ASP A 21 1.66 -1.84 9.53
CA ASP A 21 1.17 -0.84 10.47
C ASP A 21 0.56 0.34 9.69
N VAL A 22 -0.75 0.52 9.83
CA VAL A 22 -1.53 1.55 9.13
C VAL A 22 -1.04 2.96 9.48
N ASN A 23 -0.56 3.20 10.69
CA ASN A 23 -0.04 4.50 11.11
C ASN A 23 1.33 4.77 10.49
N LYS A 24 2.24 3.78 10.47
CA LYS A 24 3.53 3.89 9.77
C LYS A 24 3.32 4.16 8.28
N ILE A 25 2.39 3.46 7.63
CA ILE A 25 2.01 3.72 6.24
C ILE A 25 1.55 5.17 6.04
N ARG A 26 0.62 5.66 6.88
CA ARG A 26 0.11 7.04 6.78
C ARG A 26 1.20 8.09 6.95
N GLU A 27 2.14 7.85 7.85
CA GLU A 27 3.27 8.75 8.05
C GLU A 27 4.16 8.77 6.80
N ASN A 28 4.55 7.58 6.31
CA ASN A 28 5.41 7.45 5.14
C ASN A 28 4.76 8.01 3.86
N MET A 29 3.43 7.99 3.72
CA MET A 29 2.72 8.61 2.59
C MET A 29 2.98 10.12 2.41
N LYS A 30 3.48 10.81 3.46
CA LYS A 30 3.89 12.22 3.38
C LYS A 30 5.23 12.42 2.65
N SER A 31 6.03 11.35 2.53
CA SER A 31 7.29 11.37 1.79
C SER A 31 7.03 11.31 0.27
N GLU A 32 7.86 12.01 -0.50
CA GLU A 32 7.88 11.87 -1.96
C GLU A 32 8.50 10.53 -2.39
N SER A 33 9.34 9.94 -1.54
CA SER A 33 10.04 8.67 -1.79
C SER A 33 9.24 7.42 -1.41
N PHE A 34 7.96 7.58 -1.08
CA PHE A 34 7.04 6.50 -0.74
C PHE A 34 5.69 6.72 -1.43
N ALA A 35 5.10 5.65 -1.97
CA ALA A 35 3.76 5.73 -2.52
C ALA A 35 2.95 4.48 -2.20
N PHE A 36 1.75 4.69 -1.67
CA PHE A 36 0.70 3.69 -1.67
C PHE A 36 -0.14 3.89 -2.93
N GLN A 37 -0.24 2.88 -3.78
CA GLN A 37 -0.86 2.99 -5.09
C GLN A 37 -2.03 2.01 -5.24
N ILE A 38 -2.99 2.40 -6.07
CA ILE A 38 -4.05 1.53 -6.55
C ILE A 38 -3.84 1.21 -8.04
N CYS A 39 -3.95 -0.08 -8.38
CA CYS A 39 -4.01 -0.56 -9.76
C CYS A 39 -5.45 -0.40 -10.27
N GLU A 40 -5.64 0.34 -11.37
CA GLU A 40 -6.98 0.64 -11.90
C GLU A 40 -7.34 -0.24 -13.10
N THR A 41 -6.33 -0.84 -13.75
CA THR A 41 -6.50 -1.70 -14.93
C THR A 41 -6.14 -3.15 -14.64
N ARG A 42 -6.65 -4.07 -15.45
CA ARG A 42 -6.29 -5.50 -15.36
C ARG A 42 -4.79 -5.72 -15.65
N GLU A 43 -4.23 -4.94 -16.56
CA GLU A 43 -2.81 -4.99 -16.93
C GLU A 43 -1.94 -4.57 -15.72
N ASP A 44 -2.23 -3.42 -15.09
CA ASP A 44 -1.54 -2.99 -13.86
C ASP A 44 -1.59 -4.07 -12.76
N MET A 45 -2.75 -4.73 -12.61
CA MET A 45 -2.93 -5.77 -11.60
C MET A 45 -2.11 -7.01 -11.91
N ASN A 46 -2.12 -7.46 -13.16
CA ASN A 46 -1.33 -8.60 -13.61
C ASN A 46 0.19 -8.36 -13.43
N ASP A 47 0.67 -7.18 -13.82
CA ASP A 47 2.10 -6.82 -13.74
C ASP A 47 2.61 -6.74 -12.29
N ASN A 48 1.72 -6.43 -11.34
CA ASN A 48 2.05 -6.31 -9.92
C ASN A 48 1.62 -7.52 -9.08
N GLY A 49 1.00 -8.55 -9.69
CA GLY A 49 0.54 -9.74 -8.97
C GLY A 49 -0.59 -9.48 -7.95
N VAL A 50 -1.44 -8.49 -8.22
CA VAL A 50 -2.60 -8.15 -7.37
C VAL A 50 -3.92 -8.40 -8.11
N ASP A 51 -5.06 -8.31 -7.44
CA ASP A 51 -6.38 -8.54 -8.03
C ASP A 51 -7.40 -7.44 -7.67
N TYR A 52 -8.64 -7.58 -8.15
CA TYR A 52 -9.71 -6.63 -7.84
C TYR A 52 -10.13 -6.60 -6.37
N ASN A 53 -9.83 -7.66 -5.60
CA ASN A 53 -10.10 -7.71 -4.17
C ASN A 53 -9.09 -6.83 -3.44
N TYR A 54 -7.82 -6.86 -3.81
CA TYR A 54 -6.80 -6.03 -3.19
C TYR A 54 -5.86 -5.42 -4.24
N PRO A 55 -6.32 -4.42 -5.01
CA PRO A 55 -5.57 -3.86 -6.14
C PRO A 55 -4.54 -2.83 -5.64
N TYR A 56 -3.77 -3.16 -4.61
CA TYR A 56 -2.94 -2.21 -3.88
C TYR A 56 -1.47 -2.61 -3.93
N VAL A 57 -0.61 -1.62 -4.17
CA VAL A 57 0.84 -1.80 -4.25
C VAL A 57 1.52 -0.72 -3.42
N ILE A 58 2.61 -1.09 -2.75
CA ILE A 58 3.45 -0.15 -2.01
C ILE A 58 4.77 0.00 -2.77
N PHE A 59 5.07 1.24 -3.15
CA PHE A 59 6.38 1.64 -3.65
C PHE A 59 7.21 2.16 -2.48
N ASN A 60 8.17 1.33 -2.03
CA ASN A 60 9.04 1.59 -0.88
C ASN A 60 10.52 1.32 -1.22
N PRO A 61 11.14 2.08 -2.15
CA PRO A 61 12.50 1.80 -2.63
C PRO A 61 13.60 2.02 -1.59
N PHE A 62 13.30 2.75 -0.50
CA PHE A 62 14.26 3.03 0.58
C PHE A 62 14.01 2.20 1.84
N ASN A 63 13.15 1.17 1.76
CA ASN A 63 12.83 0.27 2.87
C ASN A 63 12.42 1.01 4.15
N PHE A 64 11.54 2.01 4.04
CA PHE A 64 10.88 2.61 5.19
C PHE A 64 10.20 1.52 6.01
N ASP A 65 10.31 1.62 7.33
CA ASP A 65 9.62 0.73 8.25
C ASP A 65 8.09 0.92 8.13
N ILE A 66 7.40 -0.18 7.82
CA ILE A 66 5.95 -0.25 7.61
C ILE A 66 5.32 -1.46 8.28
N GLU A 67 6.09 -2.34 8.91
CA GLU A 67 5.59 -3.60 9.46
C GLU A 67 5.08 -3.40 10.89
N LYS A 68 4.12 -4.23 11.28
CA LYS A 68 3.68 -4.34 12.67
C LYS A 68 4.80 -4.98 13.49
N GLU A 69 5.05 -4.41 14.66
CA GLU A 69 5.85 -5.08 15.69
C GLU A 69 4.98 -6.12 16.38
N TYR A 70 5.44 -7.37 16.36
CA TYR A 70 4.85 -8.45 17.14
C TYR A 70 5.82 -8.76 18.29
N ASP A 71 5.36 -8.56 19.52
CA ASP A 71 6.07 -8.97 20.74
C ASP A 71 6.18 -10.50 20.86
#